data_AF-A0A9D7KCE4-F1
#
_entry.id   AF-A0A9D7KCE4-F1
#
_cell.length_a   1.000
_cell.length_b   1.000
_cell.length_c   1.000
_cell.angle_alpha   90.00
_cell.angle_beta   90.00
_cell.angle_gamma   90.00
#
_symmetry.space_group_name_H-M   'P 1'
#
loop_
_entity.id
_entity.type
_entity.pdbx_description
1 polymer ?
#
loop_
_entity_poly.entity_id
_entity_poly.type
_entity_poly.pdbx_seq_one_letter_code
_entity_poly.pdbx_strand_id
1 'polypeptide(L)'
;MRWTGAKYCQVKLGPNTINRDDVETIHNHFKDARNLGRTNNVKVAHGDLVVAILYGEPGQESGHYKKLRDEYVYPLFIGQEFWHRLTGDENFYAELRQAIAEVAIEARGAILLDETVHQLAATPEIKKLAGQ
;
A
#
# COMPACT_ATOMS: atom_id res chain seq x y z
N MET A 1 -4.01 -6.02 18.71
CA MET A 1 -5.26 -6.82 18.78
C MET A 1 -5.70 -7.20 17.35
N ARG A 2 -5.78 -8.50 17.07
CA ARG A 2 -6.19 -9.07 15.79
C ARG A 2 -7.67 -8.79 15.47
N TRP A 3 -8.03 -8.65 14.19
CA TRP A 3 -9.43 -8.61 13.77
C TRP A 3 -10.10 -9.98 13.94
N THR A 4 -11.36 -9.97 14.37
CA THR A 4 -12.15 -11.18 14.65
C THR A 4 -13.26 -11.46 13.63
N GLY A 5 -13.34 -10.67 12.55
CA GLY A 5 -14.35 -10.80 11.50
C GLY A 5 -13.85 -10.33 10.14
N ALA A 6 -14.63 -10.59 9.10
CA ALA A 6 -14.29 -10.22 7.73
C ALA A 6 -14.17 -8.69 7.57
N LYS A 7 -13.13 -8.25 6.87
CA LYS A 7 -12.89 -6.84 6.55
C LYS A 7 -12.82 -6.66 5.05
N TYR A 8 -13.46 -5.62 4.54
CA TYR A 8 -13.26 -5.13 3.18
C TYR A 8 -12.12 -4.12 3.23
N CYS A 9 -10.95 -4.50 2.73
CA CYS A 9 -9.77 -3.66 2.79
C CYS A 9 -9.46 -3.04 1.43
N GLN A 10 -9.35 -1.72 1.37
CA GLN A 10 -8.61 -1.05 0.31
C GLN A 10 -7.15 -0.94 0.73
N VAL A 11 -6.32 -1.80 0.14
CA VAL A 11 -4.89 -1.87 0.44
C VAL A 11 -4.10 -1.09 -0.60
N LYS A 12 -3.09 -0.36 -0.15
CA LYS A 12 -2.15 0.38 -0.99
C LYS A 12 -0.73 0.20 -0.44
N LEU A 13 0.26 0.35 -1.32
CA LEU A 13 1.65 0.03 -0.99
C LEU A 13 2.21 0.96 0.10
N GLY A 14 2.09 2.29 -0.07
CA GLY A 14 2.81 3.24 0.77
C GLY A 14 2.08 4.56 1.05
N PRO A 15 2.72 5.46 1.83
CA PRO A 15 2.04 6.63 2.38
C PRO A 15 1.65 7.69 1.35
N ASN A 16 2.20 7.62 0.13
CA ASN A 16 1.99 8.59 -0.95
C ASN A 16 1.46 7.94 -2.24
N THR A 17 0.89 6.74 -2.18
CA THR A 17 0.48 5.97 -3.37
C THR A 17 -0.96 6.22 -3.83
N ILE A 18 -1.63 7.23 -3.29
CA ILE A 18 -2.95 7.69 -3.75
C ILE A 18 -2.94 9.19 -4.00
N ASN A 19 -3.79 9.63 -4.91
CA ASN A 19 -4.01 11.03 -5.22
C ASN A 19 -5.43 11.50 -4.82
N ARG A 20 -5.81 12.70 -5.26
CA ARG A 20 -7.13 13.28 -4.98
C ARG A 20 -8.30 12.41 -5.51
N ASP A 21 -8.17 11.88 -6.71
CA ASP A 21 -9.26 11.17 -7.40
C ASP A 21 -9.41 9.73 -6.84
N ASP A 22 -8.31 9.14 -6.35
CA ASP A 22 -8.36 7.90 -5.56
C ASP A 22 -9.25 8.05 -4.31
N VAL A 23 -9.20 9.19 -3.61
CA VAL A 23 -9.99 9.39 -2.38
C VAL A 23 -11.48 9.23 -2.66
N GLU A 24 -11.97 9.86 -3.72
CA GLU A 24 -13.38 9.76 -4.13
C GLU A 24 -13.73 8.35 -4.57
N THR A 25 -12.85 7.72 -5.37
CA THR A 25 -13.06 6.36 -5.88
C THR A 25 -13.16 5.35 -4.73
N ILE A 26 -12.26 5.42 -3.75
CA ILE A 26 -12.25 4.54 -2.58
C ILE A 26 -13.53 4.75 -1.75
N HIS A 27 -13.92 6.01 -1.51
CA HIS A 27 -15.16 6.30 -0.79
C HIS A 27 -16.38 5.70 -1.48
N ASN A 28 -16.48 5.85 -2.80
CA ASN A 28 -17.58 5.33 -3.59
C ASN A 28 -17.62 3.80 -3.58
N HIS A 29 -16.48 3.12 -3.74
CA HIS A 29 -16.42 1.66 -3.63
C HIS A 29 -16.91 1.16 -2.26
N PHE A 30 -16.52 1.83 -1.18
CA PHE A 30 -16.97 1.48 0.17
C PHE A 30 -18.46 1.73 0.38
N LYS A 31 -18.99 2.83 -0.17
CA LYS A 31 -20.42 3.13 -0.17
C LYS A 31 -21.21 2.06 -0.94
N ASP A 32 -20.72 1.65 -2.10
CA ASP A 32 -21.37 0.64 -2.94
C ASP A 32 -21.35 -0.74 -2.29
N ALA A 33 -20.22 -1.15 -1.71
CA ALA A 33 -20.12 -2.40 -0.95
C ALA A 33 -21.13 -2.44 0.21
N ARG A 34 -21.27 -1.33 0.95
CA ARG A 34 -22.25 -1.22 2.03
C ARG A 34 -23.69 -1.28 1.51
N ASN A 35 -23.98 -0.61 0.41
CA ASN A 35 -25.30 -0.63 -0.21
C ASN A 35 -25.67 -2.04 -0.69
N LEU A 36 -24.72 -2.73 -1.34
CA LEU A 36 -24.88 -4.11 -1.76
C LEU A 36 -25.11 -5.05 -0.56
N GLY A 37 -24.40 -4.84 0.55
CA GLY A 37 -24.64 -5.55 1.80
C GLY A 37 -26.09 -5.40 2.27
N ARG A 38 -26.62 -4.18 2.28
CA ARG A 38 -28.03 -3.92 2.63
C ARG A 38 -29.00 -4.66 1.72
N THR A 39 -28.79 -4.63 0.42
CA THR A 39 -29.62 -5.34 -0.57
C THR A 39 -29.65 -6.85 -0.31
N ASN A 40 -28.52 -7.42 0.11
CA ASN A 40 -28.37 -8.85 0.36
C ASN A 40 -28.57 -9.26 1.82
N ASN A 41 -29.08 -8.36 2.68
CA ASN A 41 -29.26 -8.59 4.11
C ASN A 41 -27.95 -9.01 4.84
N VAL A 42 -26.79 -8.56 4.33
CA VAL A 42 -25.48 -8.73 4.95
C VAL A 42 -25.09 -7.42 5.63
N LYS A 43 -24.88 -7.47 6.95
CA LYS A 43 -24.45 -6.31 7.71
C LYS A 43 -22.98 -6.00 7.41
N VAL A 44 -22.73 -4.88 6.74
CA VAL A 44 -21.40 -4.30 6.55
C VAL A 44 -21.30 -3.05 7.42
N ALA A 45 -20.61 -3.13 8.56
CA ALA A 45 -20.43 -1.97 9.43
C ALA A 45 -19.36 -1.04 8.86
N HIS A 46 -19.40 0.23 9.24
CA HIS A 46 -18.40 1.20 8.79
C HIS A 46 -16.97 0.80 9.20
N GLY A 47 -16.81 0.20 10.38
CA GLY A 47 -15.53 -0.33 10.86
C GLY A 47 -15.06 -1.61 10.17
N ASP A 48 -15.84 -2.14 9.23
CA ASP A 48 -15.45 -3.27 8.36
C ASP A 48 -14.83 -2.79 7.04
N LEU A 49 -14.94 -1.49 6.73
CA LEU A 49 -14.43 -0.84 5.52
C LEU A 49 -13.10 -0.16 5.86
N VAL A 50 -11.98 -0.83 5.58
CA VAL A 50 -10.66 -0.45 6.10
C VAL A 50 -9.77 0.06 4.98
N VAL A 51 -9.07 1.17 5.21
CA VAL A 51 -7.95 1.60 4.37
C VAL A 51 -6.65 1.14 5.01
N ALA A 52 -5.78 0.52 4.23
CA ALA A 52 -4.52 -0.02 4.73
C ALA A 52 -3.33 0.39 3.85
N ILE A 53 -2.22 0.72 4.51
CA ILE A 53 -0.94 1.07 3.89
C ILE A 53 0.08 0.01 4.30
N LEU A 54 0.64 -0.74 3.33
CA LEU A 54 1.47 -1.92 3.60
C LEU A 54 2.82 -1.59 4.24
N TYR A 55 3.44 -0.46 3.87
CA TYR A 55 4.69 -0.01 4.47
C TYR A 55 4.68 1.46 4.86
N GLY A 56 5.54 1.80 5.83
CA GLY A 56 5.68 3.13 6.42
C GLY A 56 5.33 3.13 7.90
N GLU A 57 5.41 4.31 8.50
CA GLU A 57 5.21 4.54 9.92
C GLU A 57 4.06 5.53 10.17
N PRO A 58 3.36 5.44 11.31
CA PRO A 58 2.32 6.39 11.69
C PRO A 58 2.79 7.84 11.58
N GLY A 59 1.97 8.70 10.98
CA GLY A 59 2.28 10.11 10.74
C GLY A 59 2.84 10.42 9.35
N GLN A 60 3.32 9.40 8.61
CA GLN A 60 3.80 9.55 7.24
C GLN A 60 2.69 9.62 6.19
N GLU A 61 1.43 9.37 6.58
CA GLU A 61 0.31 9.30 5.64
C GLU A 61 0.10 10.66 4.96
N SER A 62 -0.07 10.62 3.64
CA SER A 62 -0.38 11.81 2.85
C SER A 62 -1.71 12.45 3.30
N GLY A 63 -1.91 13.72 2.92
CA GLY A 63 -3.18 14.41 3.15
C GLY A 63 -4.38 13.67 2.56
N HIS A 64 -4.19 12.90 1.48
CA HIS A 64 -5.24 12.10 0.86
C HIS A 64 -5.72 10.95 1.76
N TYR A 65 -4.80 10.24 2.41
CA TYR A 65 -5.17 9.20 3.37
C TYR A 65 -5.80 9.80 4.63
N LYS A 66 -5.26 10.92 5.12
CA LYS A 66 -5.84 11.65 6.26
C LYS A 66 -7.28 12.06 5.97
N LYS A 67 -7.59 12.51 4.76
CA LYS A 67 -8.97 12.79 4.33
C LYS A 67 -9.90 11.57 4.44
N LEU A 68 -9.46 10.39 4.02
CA LEU A 68 -10.23 9.14 4.17
C LEU A 68 -10.52 8.79 5.64
N ARG A 69 -9.55 9.05 6.53
CA ARG A 69 -9.70 8.82 7.97
C ARG A 69 -10.52 9.89 8.68
N ASP A 70 -10.27 11.16 8.39
CA ASP A 70 -10.76 12.29 9.19
C ASP A 70 -12.12 12.79 8.70
N GLU A 71 -12.33 12.85 7.38
CA GLU A 71 -13.62 13.30 6.81
C GLU A 71 -14.59 12.14 6.63
N TYR A 72 -14.12 11.02 6.06
CA TYR A 72 -14.97 9.86 5.81
C TYR A 72 -14.98 8.83 6.93
N VAL A 73 -14.17 9.01 7.98
CA VAL A 73 -14.18 8.19 9.20
C VAL A 73 -13.89 6.70 8.93
N TYR A 74 -13.12 6.40 7.88
CA TYR A 74 -12.66 5.04 7.64
C TYR A 74 -11.47 4.70 8.54
N PRO A 75 -11.45 3.51 9.18
CA PRO A 75 -10.25 3.01 9.84
C PRO A 75 -9.06 2.99 8.87
N LEU A 76 -7.95 3.58 9.30
CA LEU A 76 -6.71 3.67 8.53
C LEU A 76 -5.59 3.03 9.34
N PHE A 77 -4.92 2.03 8.78
CA PHE A 77 -3.80 1.34 9.43
C PHE A 77 -2.59 1.31 8.51
N ILE A 78 -1.40 1.57 9.06
CA ILE A 78 -0.14 1.66 8.33
C ILE A 78 0.89 0.70 8.94
N GLY A 79 1.64 0.02 8.06
CA GLY A 79 2.80 -0.79 8.43
C GLY A 79 2.49 -1.75 9.57
N GLN A 80 3.25 -1.64 10.66
CA GLN A 80 3.18 -2.52 11.82
C GLN A 80 1.76 -2.73 12.37
N GLU A 81 0.96 -1.65 12.45
CA GLU A 81 -0.39 -1.76 13.02
C GLU A 81 -1.31 -2.59 12.10
N PHE A 82 -1.22 -2.37 10.79
CA PHE A 82 -2.01 -3.14 9.82
C PHE A 82 -1.66 -4.63 9.91
N TRP A 83 -0.37 -4.96 9.88
CA TRP A 83 0.09 -6.34 9.92
C TRP A 83 -0.29 -7.04 11.23
N HIS A 84 -0.09 -6.39 12.38
CA HIS A 84 -0.51 -6.95 13.67
C HIS A 84 -2.03 -7.18 13.71
N ARG A 85 -2.84 -6.30 13.14
CA ARG A 85 -4.30 -6.53 13.07
C ARG A 85 -4.68 -7.70 12.18
N LEU A 86 -3.97 -7.90 11.08
CA LEU A 86 -4.20 -8.97 10.11
C LEU A 86 -3.76 -10.34 10.65
N THR A 87 -2.55 -10.42 11.20
CA THR A 87 -1.91 -11.67 11.60
C THR A 87 -2.15 -12.01 13.07
N GLY A 88 -2.31 -10.99 13.91
CA GLY A 88 -2.29 -11.12 15.37
C GLY A 88 -0.88 -11.17 15.97
N ASP A 89 0.14 -10.93 15.17
CA ASP A 89 1.55 -11.00 15.57
C ASP A 89 2.22 -9.62 15.47
N GLU A 90 2.77 -9.15 16.59
CA GLU A 90 3.46 -7.88 16.71
C GLU A 90 4.84 -7.87 16.04
N ASN A 91 5.44 -9.03 15.77
CA ASN A 91 6.76 -9.11 15.14
C ASN A 91 6.69 -9.31 13.63
N PHE A 92 5.54 -9.75 13.10
CA PHE A 92 5.38 -10.13 11.70
C PHE A 92 5.91 -9.09 10.70
N TYR A 93 5.62 -7.80 10.89
CA TYR A 93 6.06 -6.78 9.96
C TYR A 93 7.59 -6.58 9.98
N ALA A 94 8.21 -6.68 11.15
CA ALA A 94 9.66 -6.62 11.27
C ALA A 94 10.32 -7.85 10.60
N GLU A 95 9.78 -9.04 10.84
CA GLU A 95 10.25 -10.29 10.24
C GLU A 95 10.09 -10.28 8.72
N LEU A 96 8.96 -9.78 8.20
CA LEU A 96 8.73 -9.61 6.77
C LEU A 96 9.78 -8.68 6.14
N ARG A 97 10.08 -7.54 6.77
CA ARG A 97 11.12 -6.62 6.29
C ARG A 97 12.50 -7.29 6.27
N GLN A 98 12.82 -8.05 7.32
CA GLN A 98 14.09 -8.75 7.43
C GLN A 98 14.25 -9.81 6.33
N ALA A 99 13.22 -10.64 6.11
CA ALA A 99 13.24 -11.66 5.06
C ALA A 99 13.42 -11.04 3.66
N ILE A 100 12.77 -9.91 3.38
CA ILE A 100 12.95 -9.18 2.12
C ILE A 100 14.38 -8.63 2.00
N ALA A 101 14.94 -8.07 3.08
CA ALA A 101 16.28 -7.50 3.09
C ALA A 101 17.37 -8.57 2.85
N GLU A 102 17.20 -9.77 3.42
CA GLU A 102 18.12 -10.90 3.21
C GLU A 102 18.18 -11.32 1.74
N VAL A 103 17.03 -11.50 1.09
CA VAL A 103 16.95 -11.84 -0.34
C VAL A 103 17.52 -10.72 -1.22
N ALA A 104 17.32 -9.45 -0.84
CA ALA A 104 17.83 -8.32 -1.61
C ALA A 104 19.37 -8.27 -1.66
N ILE A 105 20.05 -8.71 -0.60
CA ILE A 105 21.53 -8.80 -0.57
C ILE A 105 22.03 -9.83 -1.58
N GLU A 106 21.31 -10.93 -1.78
CA GLU A 106 21.68 -12.00 -2.71
C GLU A 106 21.52 -11.61 -4.19
N ALA A 107 20.69 -10.61 -4.49
CA ALA A 107 20.30 -10.25 -5.86
C ALA A 107 21.40 -9.62 -6.73
N ARG A 108 22.61 -9.37 -6.20
CA ARG A 108 23.75 -8.73 -6.92
C ARG A 108 23.35 -7.50 -7.74
N GLY A 109 22.42 -6.69 -7.24
CA GLY A 109 21.75 -5.64 -8.01
C GLY A 109 22.69 -4.61 -8.67
N ALA A 110 23.86 -4.34 -8.06
CA ALA A 110 24.85 -3.43 -8.64
C ALA A 110 25.37 -3.89 -10.00
N ILE A 111 25.60 -5.20 -10.18
CA ILE A 111 26.10 -5.75 -11.45
C ILE A 111 25.02 -5.62 -12.53
N LEU A 112 23.79 -6.01 -12.21
CA LEU A 112 22.66 -5.90 -13.13
C LEU A 112 22.41 -4.45 -13.57
N LEU A 113 22.50 -3.51 -12.62
CA LEU A 113 22.37 -2.08 -12.91
C LEU A 113 23.47 -1.59 -13.84
N ASP A 114 24.73 -1.92 -13.55
CA ASP A 114 25.86 -1.50 -14.37
C ASP A 114 25.77 -2.05 -15.80
N GLU A 115 25.43 -3.33 -15.94
CA GLU A 115 25.19 -3.96 -17.25
C GLU A 115 24.06 -3.26 -18.02
N THR A 116 22.95 -2.94 -17.33
CA THR A 116 21.81 -2.25 -17.94
C THR A 116 22.18 -0.83 -18.37
N VAL A 117 22.94 -0.11 -17.53
CA VAL A 117 23.43 1.24 -17.86
C VAL A 117 24.32 1.21 -19.10
N HIS A 118 25.27 0.26 -19.17
CA HIS A 118 26.14 0.11 -20.33
C HIS A 118 25.35 -0.23 -21.60
N GLN A 119 24.38 -1.15 -21.50
CA GLN A 119 23.52 -1.51 -22.63
C GLN A 119 22.70 -0.31 -23.13
N LEU A 120 22.08 0.43 -22.22
CA LEU A 120 21.29 1.61 -22.56
C LEU A 120 22.15 2.74 -23.13
N ALA A 121 23.33 3.00 -22.55
CA ALA A 121 24.28 4.00 -23.04
C ALA A 121 24.80 3.69 -24.44
N ALA A 122 24.84 2.40 -24.83
CA ALA A 122 25.27 1.99 -26.16
C ALA A 122 24.19 2.21 -27.25
N THR A 123 22.94 2.47 -26.87
CA THR A 123 21.82 2.65 -27.82
C THR A 123 21.99 3.92 -28.69
N PRO A 124 21.58 3.89 -29.97
CA PRO A 124 21.65 5.06 -30.85
C PRO A 124 20.92 6.29 -30.31
N GLU A 125 19.77 6.08 -29.65
CA GLU A 125 18.94 7.13 -29.08
C GLU A 125 19.69 7.90 -27.99
N ILE A 126 20.32 7.18 -27.07
CA ILE A 126 21.08 7.78 -25.96
C ILE A 126 22.38 8.42 -26.45
N LYS A 127 23.10 7.80 -27.39
CA LYS A 127 24.29 8.41 -28.00
C LYS A 127 23.99 9.74 -28.67
N LYS A 128 22.90 9.79 -29.46
CA LYS A 128 22.41 11.01 -30.09
C LYS A 128 22.07 12.10 -29.07
N LEU A 129 21.42 11.74 -27.95
CA LEU A 129 21.13 12.68 -26.86
C LEU A 129 22.40 13.18 -26.16
N ALA A 130 23.45 12.37 -26.09
CA ALA A 130 24.74 12.71 -25.52
C ALA A 130 25.65 13.50 -26.49
N GLY A 131 25.22 13.75 -27.72
CA GLY A 131 26.01 14.45 -28.74
C GLY A 131 27.15 13.60 -29.33
N GLN A 132 27.05 12.27 -29.23
CA GLN A 132 27.96 11.29 -29.83
C GLN A 132 27.43 10.76 -31.18
#